data_AF-A0A6A6R2T1-F1
#
_entry.id   AF-A0A6A6R2T1-F1
#
_cell.length_a   1.000
_cell.length_b   1.000
_cell.length_c   1.000
_cell.angle_alpha   90.00
_cell.angle_beta   90.00
_cell.angle_gamma   90.00
#
_symmetry.space_group_name_H-M   'P 1'
#
loop_
_entity.id
_entity.type
_entity.pdbx_description
1 polymer ?
#
loop_
_entity_poly.entity_id
_entity_poly.type
_entity_poly.pdbx_seq_one_letter_code
_entity_poly.pdbx_strand_id
1 'polypeptide(L)'
;MSEGGGSIFGPLSLSSLITRIAELSEAINSMFEWYRRSKVCYAYLEGISAEDVDHCGVPEDCHLIQGQESVFSDSKFAQHRWFRRGWTLQELIAPSRVELYGEDWAYLGSSLKLLDEIVFITGIDEKVLNSNQKQKMEFLRRASVAQRMSWAASRMVTRPEDQAYCLLGIFGVHMPLLYGEG
;
A
#
# COMPACT_ATOMS: atom_id res chain seq x y z
N MET A 1 -12.33 40.97 -46.08
CA MET A 1 -11.13 40.49 -45.34
C MET A 1 -11.58 40.35 -43.90
N SER A 2 -12.05 39.17 -43.47
CA SER A 2 -11.25 38.05 -42.89
C SER A 2 -10.45 38.54 -41.68
N GLU A 3 -10.49 37.99 -40.47
CA GLU A 3 -10.77 36.63 -39.93
C GLU A 3 -11.34 36.81 -38.49
N GLY A 4 -12.15 35.94 -37.89
CA GLY A 4 -12.07 34.47 -37.86
C GLY A 4 -11.50 33.99 -36.50
N GLY A 5 -12.14 34.35 -35.38
CA GLY A 5 -11.73 33.90 -34.05
C GLY A 5 -12.19 32.47 -33.76
N GLY A 6 -11.28 31.50 -33.92
CA GLY A 6 -11.50 30.10 -33.54
C GLY A 6 -11.12 29.86 -32.08
N SER A 7 -12.09 29.46 -31.27
CA SER A 7 -11.88 28.97 -29.90
C SER A 7 -11.23 27.58 -29.92
N ILE A 8 -10.04 27.46 -29.35
CA ILE A 8 -9.27 26.21 -29.25
C ILE A 8 -9.63 25.52 -27.93
N PHE A 9 -10.83 24.95 -27.80
CA PHE A 9 -11.11 23.91 -26.80
C PHE A 9 -12.27 23.05 -27.33
N GLY A 10 -11.92 21.99 -28.07
CA GLY A 10 -12.89 20.99 -28.52
C GLY A 10 -13.34 20.09 -27.36
N PRO A 11 -14.60 19.64 -27.34
CA PRO A 11 -15.11 18.75 -26.30
C PRO A 11 -14.40 17.39 -26.40
N LEU A 12 -13.94 16.87 -25.26
CA LEU A 12 -13.43 15.50 -25.14
C LEU A 12 -14.50 14.54 -25.70
N SER A 13 -14.15 13.73 -26.71
CA SER A 13 -15.10 12.80 -27.31
C SER A 13 -15.58 11.79 -26.26
N LEU A 14 -16.86 11.40 -26.32
CA LEU A 14 -17.45 10.38 -25.44
C LEU A 14 -16.63 9.07 -25.45
N SER A 15 -16.04 8.74 -26.62
CA SER A 15 -15.10 7.61 -26.75
C SER A 15 -13.84 7.79 -25.90
N SER A 16 -13.22 8.97 -25.88
CA SER A 16 -12.06 9.25 -25.02
C SER A 16 -12.40 9.18 -23.53
N LEU A 17 -13.62 9.55 -23.12
CA LEU A 17 -14.08 9.39 -21.74
C LEU A 17 -14.30 7.91 -21.38
N ILE A 18 -14.98 7.15 -22.24
CA ILE A 18 -15.22 5.71 -22.03
C ILE A 18 -13.91 4.93 -21.93
N THR A 19 -12.95 5.20 -22.84
CA THR A 19 -11.64 4.55 -22.82
C THR A 19 -10.90 4.82 -21.51
N ARG A 20 -10.87 6.07 -21.03
CA ARG A 20 -10.20 6.41 -19.76
C ARG A 20 -10.83 5.74 -18.54
N ILE A 21 -12.15 5.61 -18.50
CA ILE A 21 -12.86 4.92 -17.41
C ILE A 21 -12.55 3.41 -17.45
N ALA A 22 -12.53 2.81 -18.65
CA ALA A 22 -12.16 1.41 -18.83
C ALA A 22 -10.71 1.15 -18.43
N GLU A 23 -9.77 1.98 -18.86
CA GLU A 23 -8.35 1.90 -18.48
C GLU A 23 -8.15 2.05 -16.97
N LEU A 24 -8.86 2.99 -16.33
CA LEU A 24 -8.82 3.16 -14.88
C LEU A 24 -9.35 1.92 -14.14
N SER A 25 -10.44 1.32 -14.65
CA SER A 25 -11.03 0.08 -14.12
C SER A 25 -10.11 -1.10 -14.24
N GLU A 26 -9.52 -1.27 -15.42
CA GLU A 26 -8.52 -2.31 -15.66
C GLU A 26 -7.32 -2.12 -14.73
N ALA A 27 -6.84 -0.89 -14.57
CA ALA A 27 -5.72 -0.58 -13.69
C ALA A 27 -6.04 -0.94 -12.24
N ILE A 28 -7.15 -0.45 -11.68
CA ILE A 28 -7.56 -0.73 -10.29
C ILE A 28 -7.69 -2.24 -10.03
N ASN A 29 -8.32 -2.97 -10.95
CA ASN A 29 -8.49 -4.42 -10.82
C ASN A 29 -7.19 -5.21 -11.04
N SER A 30 -6.16 -4.60 -11.64
CA SER A 30 -4.89 -5.25 -11.97
C SER A 30 -3.73 -4.87 -11.05
N MET A 31 -3.84 -3.78 -10.27
CA MET A 31 -2.75 -3.26 -9.42
C MET A 31 -2.12 -4.34 -8.54
N PHE A 32 -2.94 -5.15 -7.86
CA PHE A 32 -2.44 -6.22 -7.02
C PHE A 32 -1.61 -7.24 -7.81
N GLU A 33 -2.11 -7.64 -8.98
CA GLU A 33 -1.42 -8.60 -9.85
C GLU A 33 -0.10 -8.03 -10.39
N TRP A 34 -0.07 -6.75 -10.72
CA TRP A 34 1.15 -6.06 -11.15
C TRP A 34 2.21 -6.07 -10.06
N TYR A 35 1.84 -5.73 -8.82
CA TYR A 35 2.77 -5.84 -7.69
C TYR A 35 3.18 -7.30 -7.44
N ARG A 36 2.23 -8.24 -7.47
CA ARG A 36 2.48 -9.67 -7.27
C ARG A 36 3.52 -10.24 -8.24
N ARG A 37 3.43 -9.84 -9.52
CA ARG A 37 4.32 -10.28 -10.60
C ARG A 37 5.62 -9.49 -10.67
N SER A 38 5.73 -8.38 -9.95
CA SER A 38 6.95 -7.58 -9.91
C SER A 38 8.08 -8.38 -9.26
N LYS A 39 9.32 -8.16 -9.73
CA LYS A 39 10.51 -8.73 -9.07
C LYS A 39 10.84 -7.99 -7.78
N VAL A 40 10.64 -6.68 -7.78
CA VAL A 40 10.91 -5.77 -6.66
C VAL A 40 9.86 -4.67 -6.70
N CYS A 41 9.32 -4.33 -5.53
CA CYS A 41 8.54 -3.13 -5.30
C CYS A 41 9.39 -2.13 -4.52
N TYR A 42 9.43 -0.88 -4.95
CA TYR A 42 10.18 0.18 -4.28
C TYR A 42 9.22 1.06 -3.51
N ALA A 43 9.47 1.23 -2.21
CA ALA A 43 8.70 2.12 -1.34
C ALA A 43 9.57 3.30 -0.91
N TYR A 44 9.13 4.51 -1.22
CA TYR A 44 9.81 5.74 -0.81
C TYR A 44 9.11 6.36 0.41
N LEU A 45 9.85 6.50 1.50
CA LEU A 45 9.44 7.01 2.79
C LEU A 45 10.07 8.39 2.98
N GLU A 46 9.34 9.40 2.49
CA GLU A 46 9.74 10.80 2.54
C GLU A 46 10.04 11.26 3.97
N GLY A 47 11.21 11.88 4.15
CA GLY A 47 11.64 12.42 5.44
C GLY A 47 12.05 11.36 6.46
N ILE A 48 12.27 10.10 6.08
CA ILE A 48 12.82 9.06 6.97
C ILE A 48 14.30 8.88 6.66
N SER A 49 15.16 8.98 7.68
CA SER A 49 16.59 8.68 7.58
C SER A 49 16.88 7.22 7.97
N ALA A 50 18.08 6.72 7.67
CA ALA A 50 18.52 5.42 8.18
C ALA A 50 18.58 5.38 9.72
N GLU A 51 18.98 6.50 10.34
CA GLU A 51 19.00 6.64 11.79
C GLU A 51 17.60 6.51 12.39
N ASP A 52 16.56 7.08 11.77
CA ASP A 52 15.17 6.95 12.22
C ASP A 52 14.69 5.48 12.24
N VAL A 53 15.25 4.63 11.37
CA VAL A 53 14.96 3.20 11.31
C VAL A 53 15.76 2.44 12.36
N ASP A 54 17.05 2.72 12.50
CA ASP A 54 17.91 2.04 13.49
C ASP A 54 17.46 2.31 14.93
N HIS A 55 16.94 3.52 15.21
CA HIS A 55 16.36 3.87 16.53
C HIS A 55 14.92 3.38 16.71
N CYS A 56 14.27 2.85 15.66
CA CYS A 56 12.91 2.35 15.76
C CYS A 56 12.86 1.06 16.57
N GLY A 57 13.79 0.13 16.33
CA GLY A 57 14.02 -1.18 16.99
C GLY A 57 12.89 -1.73 17.86
N VAL A 58 12.29 -2.85 17.45
CA VAL A 58 11.30 -3.55 18.27
C VAL A 58 11.94 -3.95 19.61
N PRO A 59 11.30 -3.71 20.78
CA PRO A 59 11.86 -4.12 22.06
C PRO A 59 12.20 -5.62 22.05
N GLU A 60 13.46 -5.97 22.36
CA GLU A 60 13.98 -7.35 22.30
C GLU A 60 13.20 -8.34 23.19
N ASP A 61 12.52 -7.83 24.22
CA ASP A 61 11.65 -8.60 25.09
C ASP A 61 10.18 -8.19 24.92
N CYS A 62 9.38 -9.08 24.33
CA CYS A 62 7.91 -9.00 24.32
C CYS A 62 7.26 -9.21 25.70
N HIS A 63 8.06 -9.36 26.77
CA HIS A 63 7.64 -9.17 28.16
C HIS A 63 7.78 -7.70 28.54
N LEU A 64 6.79 -6.93 28.13
CA LEU A 64 6.60 -5.52 28.43
C LEU A 64 6.97 -5.16 29.88
N ILE A 65 8.03 -4.37 30.06
CA ILE A 65 8.04 -3.38 31.12
C ILE A 65 7.04 -2.31 30.67
N GLN A 66 5.99 -2.07 31.46
CA GLN A 66 5.03 -0.98 31.25
C GLN A 66 5.80 0.33 31.03
N GLY A 67 5.99 0.73 29.76
CA GLY A 67 6.74 1.94 29.40
C GLY A 67 7.53 1.90 28.08
N GLN A 68 7.92 0.74 27.54
CA GLN A 68 8.67 0.68 26.27
C GLN A 68 7.80 0.52 25.01
N GLU A 69 6.58 -0.02 25.15
CA GLU A 69 5.61 -0.15 24.05
C GLU A 69 5.28 1.22 23.41
N SER A 70 5.16 2.26 24.25
CA SER A 70 4.90 3.62 23.80
C SER A 70 6.05 4.18 22.96
N VAL A 71 7.31 3.87 23.33
CA VAL A 71 8.49 4.45 22.66
C VAL A 71 8.60 3.98 21.21
N PHE A 72 8.37 2.68 20.95
CA PHE A 72 8.36 2.15 19.58
C PHE A 72 7.23 2.80 18.76
N SER A 73 6.02 2.83 19.31
CA SER A 73 4.85 3.42 18.63
C SER A 73 5.01 4.92 18.36
N ASP A 74 5.90 5.58 19.11
CA ASP A 74 6.23 7.00 18.97
C ASP A 74 7.39 7.27 18.01
N SER A 75 8.04 6.23 17.47
CA SER A 75 9.13 6.41 16.49
C SER A 75 8.62 6.98 15.16
N LYS A 76 9.45 7.81 14.53
CA LYS A 76 9.14 8.45 13.25
C LYS A 76 8.90 7.45 12.13
N PHE A 77 9.62 6.33 12.13
CA PHE A 77 9.40 5.23 11.20
C PHE A 77 8.04 4.57 11.41
N ALA A 78 7.67 4.21 12.65
CA ALA A 78 6.38 3.59 12.96
C ALA A 78 5.18 4.50 12.65
N GLN A 79 5.34 5.80 12.83
CA GLN A 79 4.31 6.79 12.54
C GLN A 79 4.25 7.22 11.07
N HIS A 80 5.18 6.74 10.23
CA HIS A 80 5.29 7.22 8.86
C HIS A 80 4.02 6.95 8.05
N ARG A 81 3.61 7.94 7.25
CA ARG A 81 2.33 7.92 6.50
C ARG A 81 2.19 6.73 5.56
N TRP A 82 3.30 6.15 5.08
CA TRP A 82 3.26 5.00 4.17
C TRP A 82 2.56 3.80 4.81
N PHE A 83 2.73 3.56 6.12
CA PHE A 83 2.01 2.50 6.84
C PHE A 83 0.52 2.78 7.04
N ARG A 84 0.11 4.05 6.92
CA ARG A 84 -1.26 4.52 7.11
C ARG A 84 -2.03 4.72 5.81
N ARG A 85 -1.42 4.62 4.63
CA ARG A 85 -2.15 4.81 3.36
C ARG A 85 -2.85 3.53 2.93
N GLY A 86 -4.07 3.61 2.41
CA GLY A 86 -4.84 2.45 1.94
C GLY A 86 -4.09 1.61 0.90
N TRP A 87 -3.70 2.23 -0.21
CA TRP A 87 -3.07 1.55 -1.35
C TRP A 87 -1.72 0.89 -1.07
N THR A 88 -0.98 1.38 -0.08
CA THR A 88 0.32 0.79 0.30
C THR A 88 0.17 -0.59 0.93
N LEU A 89 -1.06 -1.01 1.30
CA LEU A 89 -1.36 -2.39 1.69
C LEU A 89 -1.03 -3.37 0.58
N GLN A 90 -1.42 -3.06 -0.65
CA GLN A 90 -1.12 -3.93 -1.79
C GLN A 90 0.36 -3.87 -2.15
N GLU A 91 0.96 -2.68 -2.10
CA GLU A 91 2.42 -2.49 -2.30
C GLU A 91 3.24 -3.31 -1.31
N LEU A 92 2.79 -3.45 -0.06
CA LEU A 92 3.48 -4.22 0.96
C LEU A 92 3.25 -5.73 0.83
N ILE A 93 1.99 -6.15 0.68
CA ILE A 93 1.62 -7.57 0.71
C ILE A 93 1.93 -8.25 -0.62
N ALA A 94 1.47 -7.71 -1.75
CA ALA A 94 1.47 -8.42 -3.02
C ALA A 94 2.86 -8.86 -3.53
N PRO A 95 3.91 -8.01 -3.54
CA PRO A 95 5.19 -8.37 -4.14
C PRO A 95 5.97 -9.36 -3.26
N SER A 96 6.97 -10.04 -3.84
CA SER A 96 7.83 -10.96 -3.08
C SER A 96 8.88 -10.23 -2.26
N ARG A 97 9.22 -9.01 -2.68
CA ARG A 97 10.33 -8.22 -2.18
C ARG A 97 9.96 -6.74 -2.27
N VAL A 98 9.97 -6.07 -1.12
CA VAL A 98 9.84 -4.61 -1.04
C VAL A 98 11.18 -4.05 -0.58
N GLU A 99 11.65 -3.02 -1.25
CA GLU A 99 12.84 -2.27 -0.85
C GLU A 99 12.43 -0.87 -0.41
N LEU A 100 12.76 -0.53 0.82
CA LEU A 100 12.42 0.74 1.44
C LEU A 100 13.57 1.73 1.27
N TYR A 101 13.22 2.92 0.80
CA TYR A 101 14.11 4.04 0.61
C TYR A 101 13.58 5.23 1.42
N GLY A 102 14.49 5.97 2.03
CA GLY A 102 14.21 7.14 2.86
C GLY A 102 14.43 8.43 2.10
N GLU A 103 14.60 9.51 2.87
CA GLU A 103 15.03 10.81 2.35
C GLU A 103 16.29 10.69 1.49
N ASP A 104 16.36 11.50 0.43
CA ASP A 104 17.43 11.47 -0.57
C ASP A 104 17.66 10.10 -1.25
N TRP A 105 16.64 9.24 -1.28
CA TRP A 105 16.74 7.86 -1.75
C TRP A 105 17.81 7.06 -0.99
N ALA A 106 18.02 7.36 0.30
CA ALA A 106 18.85 6.54 1.16
C ALA A 106 18.24 5.15 1.33
N TYR A 107 19.03 4.09 1.17
CA TYR A 107 18.53 2.73 1.35
C TYR A 107 18.31 2.42 2.84
N LEU A 108 17.07 2.11 3.22
CA LEU A 108 16.70 1.80 4.61
C LEU A 108 16.77 0.30 4.89
N GLY A 109 16.38 -0.51 3.92
CA GLY A 109 16.36 -1.96 4.04
C GLY A 109 15.24 -2.61 3.24
N SER A 110 15.31 -3.93 3.12
CA SER A 110 14.22 -4.72 2.56
C SER A 110 13.12 -4.94 3.60
N SER A 111 11.89 -5.24 3.15
CA SER A 111 10.80 -5.62 4.06
C SER A 111 11.09 -6.88 4.89
N LEU A 112 12.01 -7.73 4.45
CA LEU A 112 12.46 -8.89 5.23
C LEU A 112 13.49 -8.51 6.30
N LYS A 113 14.30 -7.47 6.04
CA LYS A 113 15.25 -6.94 7.03
C LYS A 113 14.52 -6.23 8.16
N LEU A 114 13.43 -5.53 7.83
CA LEU A 114 12.61 -4.74 8.75
C LEU A 114 11.31 -5.48 9.12
N LEU A 115 11.35 -6.81 9.15
CA LEU A 115 10.16 -7.65 9.23
C LEU A 115 9.43 -7.44 10.56
N ASP A 116 10.16 -7.47 11.67
CA ASP A 116 9.58 -7.35 13.00
C ASP A 116 8.93 -5.98 13.20
N GLU A 117 9.58 -4.90 12.76
CA GLU A 117 9.03 -3.55 12.80
C GLU A 117 7.76 -3.46 11.95
N ILE A 118 7.79 -3.96 10.72
CA ILE A 118 6.64 -3.90 9.80
C ILE A 118 5.47 -4.74 10.35
N VAL A 119 5.73 -5.94 10.89
CA VAL A 119 4.71 -6.79 11.51
C VAL A 119 4.07 -6.05 12.69
N PHE A 120 4.89 -5.45 13.56
CA PHE A 120 4.40 -4.69 14.71
C PHE A 120 3.54 -3.49 14.28
N ILE A 121 4.01 -2.69 13.33
CA ILE A 121 3.32 -1.47 12.86
C ILE A 121 2.00 -1.81 12.17
N THR A 122 1.98 -2.87 11.36
CA THR A 122 0.86 -3.16 10.46
C THR A 122 -0.11 -4.21 10.99
N GLY A 123 0.32 -5.02 11.97
CA GLY A 123 -0.41 -6.19 12.44
C GLY A 123 -0.60 -7.28 11.37
N ILE A 124 0.16 -7.23 10.26
CA ILE A 124 0.14 -8.27 9.24
C ILE A 124 0.98 -9.43 9.72
N ASP A 125 0.45 -10.65 9.64
CA ASP A 125 1.18 -11.84 10.07
C ASP A 125 2.52 -11.97 9.35
N GLU A 126 3.57 -12.29 10.10
CA GLU A 126 4.92 -12.51 9.57
C GLU A 126 4.91 -13.49 8.39
N LYS A 127 4.11 -14.57 8.48
CA LYS A 127 3.97 -15.59 7.42
C LYS A 127 3.45 -15.01 6.09
N VAL A 128 2.65 -13.95 6.14
CA VAL A 128 2.15 -13.27 4.93
C VAL A 128 3.26 -12.44 4.27
N LEU A 129 4.12 -11.82 5.07
CA LEU A 129 5.21 -10.96 4.58
C LEU A 129 6.47 -11.77 4.18
N ASN A 130 6.79 -12.81 4.95
CA ASN A 130 7.96 -13.68 4.82
C ASN A 130 7.60 -15.03 4.16
N SER A 131 6.98 -14.98 2.98
CA SER A 131 6.67 -16.20 2.23
C SER A 131 6.80 -16.00 0.73
N ASN A 132 7.03 -17.11 0.02
CA ASN A 132 7.02 -17.08 -1.44
C ASN A 132 5.59 -16.81 -1.97
N GLN A 133 5.50 -16.42 -3.23
CA GLN A 133 4.23 -16.04 -3.87
C GLN A 133 3.11 -17.09 -3.73
N LYS A 134 3.44 -18.38 -3.87
CA LYS A 134 2.44 -19.46 -3.77
C LYS A 134 1.89 -19.58 -2.35
N GLN A 135 2.77 -19.57 -1.35
CA GLN A 135 2.39 -19.63 0.06
C GLN A 135 1.62 -18.39 0.48
N LYS A 136 2.08 -17.21 0.03
CA LYS A 136 1.43 -15.93 0.29
C LYS A 136 -0.02 -15.92 -0.18
N MET A 137 -0.28 -16.32 -1.42
CA MET A 137 -1.64 -16.41 -1.94
C MET A 137 -2.50 -17.40 -1.15
N GLU A 138 -1.92 -18.51 -0.68
CA GLU A 138 -2.64 -19.46 0.17
C GLU A 138 -2.97 -18.87 1.55
N PHE A 139 -2.04 -18.13 2.17
CA PHE A 139 -2.30 -17.45 3.44
C PHE A 139 -3.39 -16.38 3.30
N LEU A 140 -3.36 -15.58 2.23
CA LEU A 140 -4.41 -14.58 1.95
C LEU A 140 -5.79 -15.24 1.77
N ARG A 141 -5.84 -16.39 1.08
CA ARG A 141 -7.09 -17.15 0.86
C ARG A 141 -7.64 -17.75 2.14
N ARG A 142 -6.77 -18.19 3.05
CA ARG A 142 -7.14 -18.82 4.33
C ARG A 142 -7.43 -17.81 5.43
N ALA A 143 -6.91 -16.59 5.32
CA ALA A 143 -7.16 -15.52 6.26
C ALA A 143 -8.66 -15.18 6.30
N SER A 144 -9.19 -15.04 7.51
CA SER A 144 -10.59 -14.64 7.69
C SER A 144 -10.85 -13.25 7.12
N VAL A 145 -12.12 -12.92 6.88
CA VAL A 145 -12.51 -11.54 6.52
C VAL A 145 -12.02 -10.56 7.61
N ALA A 146 -12.24 -10.89 8.88
CA ALA A 146 -11.84 -10.05 10.01
C ALA A 146 -10.31 -9.80 10.04
N GLN A 147 -9.51 -10.82 9.75
CA GLN A 147 -8.04 -10.70 9.71
C GLN A 147 -7.57 -9.85 8.52
N ARG A 148 -8.18 -10.03 7.34
CA ARG A 148 -7.88 -9.15 6.18
C ARG A 148 -8.29 -7.70 6.44
N MET A 149 -9.42 -7.50 7.12
CA MET A 149 -9.87 -6.17 7.56
C MET A 149 -8.97 -5.58 8.63
N SER A 150 -8.42 -6.36 9.56
CA SER A 150 -7.54 -5.84 10.60
C SER A 150 -6.25 -5.25 10.02
N TRP A 151 -5.71 -5.82 8.94
CA TRP A 151 -4.57 -5.27 8.20
C TRP A 151 -4.86 -3.90 7.54
N ALA A 152 -6.13 -3.58 7.34
CA ALA A 152 -6.59 -2.32 6.75
C ALA A 152 -7.12 -1.33 7.79
N ALA A 153 -7.36 -1.77 9.03
CA ALA A 153 -8.10 -1.01 10.04
C ALA A 153 -7.42 0.32 10.42
N SER A 154 -6.09 0.36 10.40
CA SER A 154 -5.30 1.55 10.73
C SER A 154 -5.02 2.46 9.52
N ARG A 155 -5.50 2.09 8.33
CA ARG A 155 -5.23 2.79 7.07
C ARG A 155 -6.32 3.81 6.74
N MET A 156 -5.87 4.90 6.12
CA MET A 156 -6.64 6.06 5.70
C MET A 156 -6.59 6.18 4.18
N VAL A 157 -7.71 6.61 3.61
CA VAL A 157 -7.88 6.90 2.19
C VAL A 157 -8.39 8.32 2.01
N THR A 158 -8.05 8.94 0.88
CA THR A 158 -8.53 10.30 0.56
C THR A 158 -9.90 10.25 -0.11
N ARG A 159 -10.10 9.30 -1.03
CA ARG A 159 -11.39 9.09 -1.69
C ARG A 159 -12.15 7.96 -0.99
N PRO A 160 -13.46 8.10 -0.71
CA PRO A 160 -14.23 7.05 -0.04
C PRO A 160 -14.18 5.69 -0.76
N GLU A 161 -14.21 5.69 -2.09
CA GLU A 161 -14.17 4.47 -2.90
C GLU A 161 -12.85 3.70 -2.76
N ASP A 162 -11.75 4.39 -2.46
CA ASP A 162 -10.44 3.75 -2.24
C ASP A 162 -10.45 2.83 -1.01
N GLN A 163 -11.38 3.02 -0.06
CA GLN A 163 -11.55 2.13 1.09
C GLN A 163 -11.84 0.70 0.64
N ALA A 164 -12.62 0.54 -0.45
CA ALA A 164 -12.88 -0.75 -1.07
C ALA A 164 -11.78 -1.14 -2.07
N TYR A 165 -11.33 -0.20 -2.91
CA TYR A 165 -10.41 -0.52 -4.01
C TYR A 165 -9.03 -1.00 -3.54
N CYS A 166 -8.50 -0.43 -2.45
CA CYS A 166 -7.24 -0.89 -1.89
C CYS A 166 -7.30 -2.32 -1.31
N LEU A 167 -8.49 -2.90 -1.17
CA LEU A 167 -8.71 -4.25 -0.64
C LEU A 167 -9.00 -5.31 -1.71
N LEU A 168 -9.29 -4.93 -2.96
CA LEU A 168 -9.72 -5.87 -4.00
C LEU A 168 -8.77 -7.06 -4.16
N GLY A 169 -7.47 -6.80 -4.30
CA GLY A 169 -6.46 -7.85 -4.44
C GLY A 169 -6.27 -8.72 -3.19
N ILE A 170 -6.42 -8.14 -1.99
CA ILE A 170 -6.36 -8.85 -0.71
C ILE A 170 -7.55 -9.78 -0.54
N PHE A 171 -8.71 -9.37 -1.04
CA PHE A 171 -9.93 -10.17 -1.01
C PHE A 171 -10.07 -11.14 -2.17
N GLY A 172 -9.28 -10.96 -3.24
CA GLY A 172 -9.41 -11.72 -4.48
C GLY A 172 -10.72 -11.40 -5.21
N VAL A 173 -11.18 -10.15 -5.10
CA VAL A 173 -12.44 -9.67 -5.69
C VAL A 173 -12.13 -8.76 -6.86
N HIS A 174 -12.95 -8.85 -7.91
CA HIS A 174 -12.99 -7.89 -8.99
C HIS A 174 -14.29 -7.10 -8.92
N MET A 175 -14.24 -5.80 -9.15
CA MET A 175 -15.44 -4.97 -9.25
C MET A 175 -15.48 -4.24 -10.59
N PRO A 176 -16.61 -4.25 -11.31
CA PRO A 176 -16.85 -3.26 -12.35
C PRO A 176 -16.88 -1.88 -11.67
N LEU A 177 -16.00 -0.95 -12.06
CA LEU A 177 -16.00 0.38 -11.47
C LEU A 177 -17.34 1.10 -11.75
N LEU A 178 -18.01 1.54 -10.69
CA LEU A 178 -19.13 2.49 -10.74
C LEU A 178 -18.61 3.82 -10.17
N TYR A 179 -18.24 4.75 -11.06
CA TYR A 179 -17.83 6.11 -10.66
C TYR A 179 -19.06 7.03 -10.66
N GLY A 180 -19.38 7.68 -9.53
CA GLY A 180 -20.35 8.80 -9.50
C GLY A 180 -21.65 8.64 -8.68
N GLU A 181 -21.70 7.86 -7.61
CA GLU A 181 -22.84 7.86 -6.66
C GLU A 181 -22.47 8.45 -5.28
N GLY A 182 -21.81 9.61 -5.28
CA GLY A 182 -21.47 10.36 -4.07
C GLY A 182 -21.45 11.86 -4.32
#